data_AF-A0A975GUB4-F1
#
_entry.id   AF-A0A975GUB4-F1
#
_cell.length_a   1.000
_cell.length_b   1.000
_cell.length_c   1.000
_cell.angle_alpha   90.00
_cell.angle_beta   90.00
_cell.angle_gamma   90.00
#
_symmetry.space_group_name_H-M   'P 1'
#
loop_
_entity.id
_entity.type
_entity.pdbx_description
1 polymer ?
#
loop_
_entity_poly.entity_id
_entity_poly.type
_entity_poly.pdbx_seq_one_letter_code
_entity_poly.pdbx_strand_id
1 'polypeptide(L)'
;MIQRTALLAVAALTGAATPALAQTAPAPTEQAVSSQVIAPDWVRRPRLEFPQGALQSGVWAGDVVLRCRVGPERRLEACETVSERPAGVGFGAAAMMGLEEGVISEGWLKTHQVGETGLLSVKFRMAQ
;
A
#
# COMPACT_ATOMS: atom_id res chain seq x y z
N MET A 1 13.95 -53.19 67.64
CA MET A 1 14.07 -52.09 68.62
C MET A 1 14.76 -50.94 67.91
N ILE A 2 14.02 -49.86 67.57
CA ILE A 2 14.20 -48.49 68.11
C ILE A 2 15.52 -47.89 67.57
N GLN A 3 15.54 -46.93 66.64
CA GLN A 3 15.09 -45.52 66.79
C GLN A 3 15.25 -44.86 65.39
N ARG A 4 14.23 -44.27 64.74
CA ARG A 4 13.76 -42.88 64.88
C ARG A 4 14.85 -41.83 65.11
N THR A 5 15.39 -41.22 64.04
CA THR A 5 15.63 -39.77 64.01
C THR A 5 15.78 -39.26 62.58
N ALA A 6 14.88 -38.35 62.19
CA ALA A 6 14.91 -37.62 60.94
C ALA A 6 15.78 -36.36 61.12
N LEU A 7 16.62 -36.05 60.13
CA LEU A 7 17.25 -34.74 59.96
C LEU A 7 16.92 -34.26 58.54
N LEU A 8 15.96 -33.34 58.47
CA LEU A 8 15.60 -32.60 57.27
C LEU A 8 16.67 -31.52 57.05
N ALA A 9 17.50 -31.68 56.03
CA ALA A 9 18.35 -30.60 55.53
C ALA A 9 17.51 -29.72 54.59
N VAL A 10 17.12 -28.54 55.05
CA VAL A 10 16.51 -27.50 54.22
C VAL A 10 17.63 -26.81 53.44
N ALA A 11 17.83 -27.19 52.19
CA ALA A 11 18.71 -26.47 51.27
C ALA A 11 17.91 -25.32 50.63
N ALA A 12 18.25 -24.08 51.02
CA ALA A 12 17.68 -22.88 50.43
C ALA A 12 18.13 -22.77 48.96
N LEU A 13 17.19 -22.96 48.03
CA LEU A 13 17.38 -22.68 46.61
C LEU A 13 17.26 -21.16 46.42
N THR A 14 18.39 -20.45 46.41
CA THR A 14 18.45 -19.08 45.91
C THR A 14 18.21 -19.11 44.39
N GLY A 15 16.96 -18.93 43.99
CA GLY A 15 16.59 -18.75 42.59
C GLY A 15 17.07 -17.38 42.10
N ALA A 16 18.13 -17.36 41.29
CA ALA A 16 18.46 -16.18 40.50
C ALA A 16 17.46 -16.08 39.34
N ALA A 17 16.48 -15.19 39.46
CA ALA A 17 15.64 -14.82 38.33
C ALA A 17 16.50 -14.04 37.32
N THR A 18 16.95 -14.70 36.25
CA THR A 18 17.47 -14.00 35.06
C THR A 18 16.35 -13.12 34.52
N PRO A 19 16.53 -11.79 34.39
CA PRO A 19 15.57 -10.98 33.67
C PRO A 19 15.59 -11.46 32.22
N ALA A 20 14.45 -11.97 31.75
CA ALA A 20 14.23 -12.12 30.32
C ALA A 20 14.27 -10.70 29.74
N LEU A 21 15.40 -10.34 29.15
CA LEU A 21 15.49 -9.16 28.30
C LEU A 21 14.36 -9.29 27.29
N ALA A 22 13.33 -8.46 27.45
CA ALA A 22 12.34 -8.22 26.43
C ALA A 22 13.14 -7.79 25.20
N GLN A 23 13.30 -8.72 24.26
CA GLN A 23 13.81 -8.40 22.95
C GLN A 23 12.75 -7.49 22.35
N THR A 24 12.98 -6.18 22.44
CA THR A 24 12.31 -5.23 21.56
C THR A 24 12.68 -5.68 20.16
N ALA A 25 11.81 -6.47 19.53
CA ALA A 25 11.95 -6.79 18.12
C ALA A 25 12.08 -5.43 17.42
N PRO A 26 13.15 -5.18 16.65
CA PRO A 26 13.16 -4.01 15.79
C PRO A 26 11.86 -4.12 14.98
N ALA A 27 11.01 -3.10 15.07
CA ALA A 27 9.87 -2.98 14.16
C ALA A 27 10.40 -3.25 12.75
N PRO A 28 9.67 -4.00 11.89
CA PRO A 28 10.05 -4.10 10.49
C PRO A 28 10.37 -2.69 10.05
N THR A 29 11.62 -2.44 9.65
CA THR A 29 11.95 -1.21 8.96
C THR A 29 10.98 -1.22 7.79
N GLU A 30 9.91 -0.45 7.92
CA GLU A 30 9.02 -0.09 6.85
C GLU A 30 9.94 0.71 5.95
N GLN A 31 10.68 -0.01 5.11
CA GLN A 31 11.54 0.56 4.11
C GLN A 31 10.60 1.49 3.38
N ALA A 32 10.79 2.80 3.58
CA ALA A 32 9.99 3.81 2.95
C ALA A 32 10.23 3.60 1.45
N VAL A 33 9.38 2.77 0.82
CA VAL A 33 9.42 2.51 -0.61
C VAL A 33 9.03 3.85 -1.17
N SER A 34 10.02 4.64 -1.57
CA SER A 34 9.79 5.93 -2.17
C SER A 34 9.09 5.66 -3.48
N SER A 35 7.76 5.63 -3.46
CA SER A 35 6.97 5.47 -4.66
C SER A 35 7.10 6.77 -5.42
N GLN A 36 7.95 6.74 -6.44
CA GLN A 36 8.21 7.87 -7.31
C GLN A 36 6.90 8.28 -7.98
N VAL A 37 6.68 9.59 -8.13
CA VAL A 37 5.56 10.08 -8.95
C VAL A 37 5.85 9.75 -10.40
N ILE A 38 4.95 9.00 -11.03
CA ILE A 38 5.04 8.60 -12.43
C ILE A 38 4.06 9.40 -13.28
N ALA A 39 4.47 9.67 -14.53
CA ALA A 39 3.63 10.28 -15.55
C ALA A 39 3.78 9.46 -16.84
N PRO A 40 2.98 8.38 -17.03
CA PRO A 40 3.05 7.54 -18.20
C PRO A 40 2.79 8.34 -19.49
N ASP A 41 3.61 8.07 -20.49
CA ASP A 41 3.29 8.46 -21.87
C ASP A 41 2.37 7.40 -22.49
N TRP A 42 1.24 7.83 -23.05
CA TRP A 42 0.17 6.95 -23.49
C TRP A 42 0.14 6.85 -25.01
N VAL A 43 0.30 5.62 -25.53
CA VAL A 43 -0.08 5.29 -26.92
C VAL A 43 -1.59 5.30 -27.06
N ARG A 44 -2.29 4.75 -26.06
CA ARG A 44 -3.74 4.83 -25.94
C ARG A 44 -4.06 5.40 -24.58
N ARG A 45 -4.73 6.54 -24.56
CA ARG A 45 -5.13 7.19 -23.32
C ARG A 45 -6.24 6.38 -22.63
N PRO A 46 -6.15 6.18 -21.31
CA PRO A 46 -7.25 5.70 -20.49
C PRO A 46 -8.53 6.51 -20.74
N ARG A 47 -9.66 5.83 -20.86
CA ARG A 47 -10.98 6.49 -20.85
C ARG A 47 -11.52 6.43 -19.44
N LEU A 48 -11.65 7.60 -18.82
CA LEU A 48 -12.09 7.73 -17.45
C LEU A 48 -13.56 8.13 -17.44
N GLU A 49 -14.42 7.25 -16.95
CA GLU A 49 -15.83 7.57 -16.72
C GLU A 49 -15.97 8.41 -15.44
N PHE A 50 -16.82 9.44 -15.48
CA PHE A 50 -17.04 10.27 -14.30
C PHE A 50 -17.90 9.51 -13.27
N PRO A 51 -17.52 9.45 -11.99
CA PRO A 51 -18.22 8.61 -11.03
C PRO A 51 -19.63 9.13 -10.70
N GLN A 52 -20.62 8.23 -10.80
CA GLN A 52 -22.02 8.49 -10.45
C GLN A 52 -22.18 9.01 -9.02
N GLY A 53 -21.40 8.49 -8.06
CA GLY A 53 -21.43 8.94 -6.66
C GLY A 53 -21.03 10.42 -6.48
N ALA A 54 -20.07 10.91 -7.28
CA ALA A 54 -19.70 12.32 -7.30
C ALA A 54 -20.83 13.19 -7.87
N LEU A 55 -21.48 12.75 -8.96
CA LEU A 55 -22.64 13.46 -9.54
C LEU A 55 -23.77 13.62 -8.51
N GLN A 56 -24.12 12.53 -7.84
CA GLN A 56 -25.18 12.50 -6.83
C GLN A 56 -24.84 13.37 -5.61
N SER A 57 -23.55 13.53 -5.30
CA SER A 57 -23.05 14.38 -4.22
C SER A 57 -22.83 15.84 -4.64
N GLY A 58 -23.19 16.22 -5.87
CA GLY A 58 -22.96 17.58 -6.39
C GLY A 58 -21.48 17.94 -6.57
N VAL A 59 -20.61 16.95 -6.77
CA VAL A 59 -19.17 17.11 -6.99
C VAL A 59 -18.85 17.00 -8.48
N TRP A 60 -18.21 18.03 -9.03
CA TRP A 60 -17.98 18.19 -10.49
C TRP A 60 -16.50 18.04 -10.89
N ALA A 61 -15.62 17.95 -9.90
CA ALA A 61 -14.19 17.76 -10.08
C ALA A 61 -13.60 17.08 -8.85
N GLY A 62 -12.49 16.37 -9.07
CA GLY A 62 -11.75 15.68 -8.03
C GLY A 62 -10.38 15.23 -8.51
N ASP A 63 -9.55 14.83 -7.57
CA ASP A 63 -8.26 14.21 -7.85
C ASP A 63 -8.09 12.94 -7.01
N VAL A 64 -7.42 11.96 -7.60
CA VAL A 64 -7.02 10.74 -6.92
C VAL A 64 -5.53 10.51 -7.17
N VAL A 65 -4.83 10.07 -6.14
CA VAL A 65 -3.49 9.49 -6.26
C VAL A 65 -3.62 7.98 -6.12
N LEU A 66 -3.18 7.27 -7.15
CA LEU A 66 -3.09 5.81 -7.16
C LEU A 66 -1.64 5.38 -7.03
N ARG A 67 -1.39 4.27 -6.35
CA ARG A 67 -0.13 3.55 -6.48
C ARG A 67 -0.35 2.42 -7.46
N CYS A 68 0.41 2.39 -8.55
CA CYS A 68 0.27 1.38 -9.60
C CYS A 68 1.62 0.72 -9.88
N ARG A 69 1.57 -0.54 -10.28
CA ARG A 69 2.73 -1.28 -10.79
C ARG A 69 2.76 -1.21 -12.31
N VAL A 70 3.92 -0.97 -12.90
CA VAL A 70 4.14 -1.09 -14.34
C VAL A 70 4.07 -2.57 -14.69
N GLY A 71 3.03 -2.96 -15.40
CA GLY A 71 2.78 -4.34 -15.79
C GLY A 71 3.45 -4.73 -17.10
N PRO A 72 3.44 -6.04 -17.42
CA PRO A 72 3.74 -6.49 -18.76
C PRO A 72 2.71 -5.91 -19.76
N GLU A 73 2.98 -6.08 -21.06
CA GLU A 73 2.07 -5.61 -22.13
C GLU A 73 1.80 -4.10 -22.16
N ARG A 74 2.67 -3.30 -21.53
CA ARG A 74 2.59 -1.82 -21.52
C ARG A 74 1.32 -1.30 -20.85
N ARG A 75 0.85 -1.98 -19.80
CA ARG A 75 -0.29 -1.54 -18.99
C ARG A 75 0.14 -1.26 -17.56
N LEU A 76 -0.68 -0.49 -16.84
CA LEU A 76 -0.57 -0.44 -15.39
C LEU A 76 -1.42 -1.56 -14.78
N GLU A 77 -0.93 -2.14 -13.69
CA GLU A 77 -1.62 -3.20 -12.96
C GLU A 77 -1.46 -3.01 -11.45
N ALA A 78 -2.21 -3.80 -10.67
CA ALA A 78 -2.19 -3.75 -9.21
C ALA A 78 -2.31 -2.31 -8.65
N CYS A 79 -3.18 -1.51 -9.27
CA CYS A 79 -3.42 -0.15 -8.82
C CYS A 79 -4.22 -0.17 -7.50
N GLU A 80 -3.82 0.67 -6.55
CA GLU A 80 -4.53 0.91 -5.29
C GLU A 80 -4.71 2.42 -5.06
N THR A 81 -5.79 2.79 -4.36
CA THR A 81 -6.04 4.20 -4.02
C THR A 81 -5.21 4.61 -2.80
N VAL A 82 -4.31 5.58 -2.99
CA VAL A 82 -3.51 6.17 -1.91
C VAL A 82 -4.22 7.38 -1.30
N SER A 83 -4.84 8.21 -2.13
CA SER A 83 -5.67 9.32 -1.66
C SER A 83 -6.74 9.69 -2.69
N GLU A 84 -7.91 10.10 -2.20
CA GLU A 84 -9.04 10.56 -3.02
C GLU A 84 -9.58 11.87 -2.46
N ARG A 85 -9.78 12.87 -3.31
CA ARG A 85 -10.37 14.16 -2.92
C ARG A 85 -11.39 14.63 -3.95
N PRO A 86 -12.65 14.93 -3.53
CA PRO A 86 -13.28 14.56 -2.26
C PRO A 86 -13.22 13.05 -1.98
N ALA A 87 -13.12 12.67 -0.70
CA ALA A 87 -13.04 11.27 -0.32
C ALA A 87 -14.42 10.60 -0.40
N GLY A 88 -14.43 9.32 -0.81
CA GLY A 88 -15.62 8.47 -0.72
C GLY A 88 -16.70 8.73 -1.77
N VAL A 89 -16.39 9.44 -2.85
CA VAL A 89 -17.37 9.75 -3.93
C VAL A 89 -17.12 8.94 -5.21
N GLY A 90 -16.04 8.15 -5.25
CA GLY A 90 -15.82 7.09 -6.24
C GLY A 90 -14.76 7.40 -7.30
N PHE A 91 -13.94 8.44 -7.11
CA PHE A 91 -12.89 8.77 -8.09
C PHE A 91 -11.81 7.69 -8.18
N GLY A 92 -11.44 7.05 -7.07
CA GLY A 92 -10.44 5.98 -7.09
C GLY A 92 -10.90 4.76 -7.88
N ALA A 93 -12.12 4.29 -7.63
CA ALA A 93 -12.71 3.20 -8.39
C ALA A 93 -12.81 3.52 -9.89
N ALA A 94 -13.29 4.71 -10.23
CA ALA A 94 -13.39 5.16 -11.63
C ALA A 94 -12.03 5.23 -12.33
N ALA A 95 -11.00 5.73 -11.64
CA ALA A 95 -9.65 5.81 -12.18
C ALA A 95 -9.06 4.43 -12.43
N MET A 96 -9.18 3.51 -11.47
CA MET A 96 -8.65 2.15 -11.62
C MET A 96 -9.29 1.42 -12.81
N MET A 97 -10.62 1.48 -12.96
CA MET A 97 -11.32 0.87 -14.10
C MET A 97 -10.86 1.45 -15.45
N GLY A 98 -10.76 2.78 -15.56
CA GLY A 98 -10.36 3.40 -16.82
C GLY A 98 -8.90 3.16 -17.20
N LEU A 99 -8.01 3.03 -16.21
CA LEU A 99 -6.59 2.75 -16.43
C LEU A 99 -6.33 1.38 -17.06
N GLU A 100 -7.21 0.40 -16.87
CA GLU A 100 -7.10 -0.93 -17.48
C GLU A 100 -7.10 -0.87 -19.02
N GLU A 101 -7.75 0.15 -19.60
CA GLU A 101 -7.80 0.38 -21.04
C GLU A 101 -6.56 1.13 -21.59
N GLY A 102 -5.77 1.73 -20.71
CA GLY A 102 -4.60 2.51 -21.05
C GLY A 102 -3.47 1.66 -21.60
N VAL A 103 -2.78 2.19 -22.61
CA VAL A 103 -1.58 1.55 -23.18
C VAL A 103 -0.44 2.55 -23.18
N ILE A 104 0.65 2.20 -22.50
CA ILE A 104 1.87 2.99 -22.32
C ILE A 104 2.76 2.89 -23.57
N SER A 105 3.52 3.93 -23.86
CA SER A 105 4.50 3.93 -24.95
C SER A 105 5.75 3.11 -24.60
N GLU A 106 6.31 2.46 -25.61
CA GLU A 106 7.60 1.75 -25.45
C GLU A 106 8.73 2.71 -25.08
N GLY A 107 8.68 3.96 -25.57
CA GLY A 107 9.66 4.98 -25.25
C GLY A 107 9.74 5.27 -23.75
N TRP A 108 8.59 5.33 -23.08
CA TRP A 108 8.52 5.55 -21.64
C TRP A 108 9.02 4.36 -20.81
N LEU A 109 8.80 3.13 -21.30
CA LEU A 109 9.29 1.91 -20.64
C LEU A 109 10.82 1.76 -20.71
N LYS A 110 11.52 2.55 -21.52
CA LYS A 110 13.00 2.59 -21.51
C LYS A 110 13.56 3.20 -20.23
N THR A 111 12.77 4.02 -19.54
CA THR A 111 13.16 4.69 -18.29
C THR A 111 12.36 4.24 -17.07
N HIS A 112 11.28 3.47 -17.26
CA HIS A 112 10.44 2.92 -16.19
C HIS A 112 10.20 1.43 -16.43
N GLN A 113 10.68 0.59 -15.52
CA GLN A 113 10.79 -0.86 -15.77
C GLN A 113 9.50 -1.60 -15.42
N VAL A 114 9.23 -2.71 -16.11
CA VAL A 114 8.17 -3.64 -15.69
C VAL A 114 8.46 -4.14 -14.28
N GLY A 115 7.45 -4.08 -13.41
CA GLY A 115 7.55 -4.38 -11.98
C GLY A 115 7.75 -3.16 -11.10
N GLU A 116 8.15 -2.02 -11.67
CA GLU A 116 8.29 -0.76 -10.93
C GLU A 116 6.94 -0.29 -10.39
N THR A 117 6.94 0.27 -9.18
CA THR A 117 5.74 0.84 -8.55
C THR A 117 5.86 2.35 -8.45
N GLY A 118 4.82 3.07 -8.89
CA GLY A 118 4.81 4.52 -8.90
C GLY A 118 3.47 5.12 -8.47
N LEU A 119 3.51 6.38 -8.03
CA LEU A 119 2.33 7.18 -7.73
C LEU A 119 1.84 7.91 -8.98
N LEU A 120 0.61 7.63 -9.38
CA LEU A 120 -0.05 8.28 -10.52
C LEU A 120 -1.15 9.21 -10.01
N SER A 121 -1.08 10.49 -10.37
CA SER A 121 -2.17 11.43 -10.11
C SER A 121 -3.15 11.45 -11.29
N VAL A 122 -4.42 11.24 -11.00
CA VAL A 122 -5.52 11.30 -11.97
C VAL A 122 -6.47 12.41 -11.56
N LYS A 123 -6.83 13.27 -12.51
CA LYS A 123 -7.74 14.40 -12.30
C LYS A 123 -9.02 14.19 -13.08
N PHE A 124 -10.13 14.38 -12.39
CA PHE A 124 -11.46 14.36 -12.98
C PHE A 124 -12.01 15.78 -13.06
N ARG A 125 -12.65 16.07 -14.17
CA ARG A 125 -13.48 17.24 -14.36
C ARG A 125 -14.59 16.86 -15.30
N MET A 126 -15.83 17.15 -14.93
CA MET A 126 -16.95 17.00 -15.83
C MET A 126 -16.87 18.08 -16.91
N ALA A 127 -16.98 17.69 -18.17
CA ALA A 127 -17.15 18.65 -19.26
C ALA A 127 -18.55 19.29 -19.09
N GLN A 128 -18.59 20.62 -19.01
CA GLN A 128 -19.82 21.40 -19.07
C GLN A 128 -20.19 21.69 -20.52
#